data_AF-A0A6P4IHV1-F1
#
_entry.id   AF-A0A6P4IHV1-F1
#
_cell.length_a   1.000
_cell.length_b   1.000
_cell.length_c   1.000
_cell.angle_alpha   90.00
_cell.angle_beta   90.00
_cell.angle_gamma   90.00
#
_symmetry.space_group_name_H-M   'P 1'
#
loop_
_entity.id
_entity.type
_entity.pdbx_description
1 polymer ?
#
loop_
_entity_poly.entity_id
_entity_poly.type
_entity_poly.pdbx_seq_one_letter_code
_entity_poly.pdbx_strand_id
1 'polypeptide(L)'
;MHNFGTFFCLWVLAACILWQGSFAKDQSGYICLIDDPKQNQCDSYCLTELSPRLNKVVKAQNKGNTNTRNAANEIKSKLERLELKIEEVQAKLPLEVYTKLEGQLQGVETKLESQQTKMEAKLDDSLLAVKTKLEGQQVILTKLEDFQAKLEASLLAVQTKLEAQHQAVVNQLQAMSNDKKDAAEGSQLQAKSNKTAVPQQAPKAEVPASSTITIPSGFELIETRYFIIVNELVDWETAERRCRKMGGYLASFRNEEEINAITPKLDWPAYWLGINDRDNEGHFVSVASHKPAPFLKWKEEQPSDLYHEENCVNLYDGKMWDTDCNVSSLFICQADNET
;
A
#
# COMPACT_ATOMS: atom_id res chain seq x y z
N MET A 1 15.50 42.61 -10.70
CA MET A 1 14.19 43.20 -10.38
C MET A 1 14.36 43.95 -9.08
N HIS A 2 14.66 45.24 -9.21
CA HIS A 2 15.07 46.13 -8.13
C HIS A 2 13.85 46.85 -7.52
N ASN A 3 13.90 47.05 -6.20
CA ASN A 3 13.27 48.15 -5.46
C ASN A 3 11.79 48.46 -5.73
N PHE A 4 10.89 47.64 -5.17
CA PHE A 4 9.49 48.03 -4.95
C PHE A 4 9.20 48.49 -3.50
N GLY A 5 10.14 48.30 -2.56
CA GLY A 5 9.93 48.60 -1.14
C GLY A 5 10.28 50.02 -0.68
N THR A 6 11.02 50.80 -1.48
CA THR A 6 11.49 52.16 -1.10
C THR A 6 10.66 53.30 -1.68
N PHE A 7 9.76 53.02 -2.63
CA PHE A 7 8.91 54.06 -3.25
C PHE A 7 7.59 54.32 -2.51
N PHE A 8 7.11 53.38 -1.69
CA PHE A 8 5.87 53.58 -0.93
C PHE A 8 6.07 54.34 0.39
N CYS A 9 7.28 54.36 0.93
CA CYS A 9 7.60 55.06 2.18
C CYS A 9 7.86 56.57 2.00
N LEU A 10 8.20 57.01 0.78
CA LEU A 10 8.42 58.44 0.47
C LEU A 10 7.18 59.17 -0.05
N TRP A 11 6.13 58.46 -0.47
CA TRP A 11 4.85 59.07 -0.86
C TRP A 11 3.91 59.31 0.34
N VAL A 12 4.01 58.50 1.41
CA VAL A 12 3.23 58.69 2.64
C VAL A 12 3.78 59.84 3.50
N LEU A 13 5.09 60.12 3.45
CA LEU A 13 5.70 61.26 4.14
C LEU A 13 5.56 62.59 3.37
N ALA A 14 5.31 62.58 2.05
CA ALA A 14 5.04 63.79 1.27
C ALA A 14 3.57 64.24 1.33
N ALA A 15 2.64 63.33 1.62
CA ALA A 15 1.21 63.66 1.78
C ALA A 15 0.87 64.33 3.13
N CYS A 16 1.74 64.22 4.14
CA CYS A 16 1.56 64.86 5.45
C CYS A 16 2.10 66.30 5.53
N ILE A 17 2.82 66.80 4.51
CA ILE A 17 3.41 68.15 4.52
C ILE A 17 2.63 69.13 3.61
N LEU A 18 1.72 68.65 2.75
CA LEU A 18 0.95 69.50 1.83
C LEU A 18 -0.58 69.46 2.01
N TRP A 19 -1.07 68.79 3.05
CA TRP A 19 -2.48 68.87 3.44
C TRP A 19 -2.58 69.17 4.94
N GLN A 20 -2.16 70.39 5.31
CA GLN A 20 -2.78 71.10 6.43
C GLN A 20 -4.22 71.45 6.01
N GLY A 21 -5.04 70.40 5.94
CA GLY A 21 -6.48 70.48 5.89
C GLY A 21 -6.95 71.13 7.18
N SER A 22 -7.28 72.41 7.05
CA SER A 22 -7.83 73.27 8.07
C SER A 22 -9.05 72.61 8.70
N PHE A 23 -8.95 72.23 9.97
CA PHE A 23 -10.12 71.91 10.77
C PHE A 23 -10.57 73.15 11.54
N ALA A 24 -11.80 73.56 11.20
CA ALA A 24 -12.64 74.55 11.86
C ALA A 24 -12.02 75.94 12.04
N LYS A 25 -12.07 76.73 10.95
CA LYS A 25 -12.21 78.18 11.05
C LYS A 25 -13.56 78.44 11.71
N ASP A 26 -13.56 78.69 13.02
CA ASP A 26 -14.73 79.24 13.71
C ASP A 26 -15.01 80.61 13.11
N GLN A 27 -15.94 80.65 12.15
CA GLN A 27 -16.55 81.86 11.63
C GLN A 27 -17.83 82.12 12.41
N SER A 28 -17.69 82.66 13.61
CA SER A 28 -18.80 83.35 14.28
C SER A 28 -18.29 84.49 15.17
N GLY A 29 -17.34 85.27 14.66
CA GLY A 29 -16.99 86.58 15.23
C GLY A 29 -17.29 87.66 14.21
N TYR A 30 -18.44 88.31 14.32
CA TYR A 30 -18.67 89.58 13.64
C TYR A 30 -17.65 90.59 14.19
N ILE A 31 -16.56 90.84 13.48
CA ILE A 31 -15.69 91.98 13.77
C ILE A 31 -16.43 93.20 13.24
N CYS A 32 -17.12 93.90 14.14
CA CYS A 32 -17.45 95.29 13.89
C CYS A 32 -16.13 96.04 13.79
N LEU A 33 -15.79 96.51 12.59
CA LEU A 33 -14.82 97.60 12.44
C LEU A 33 -15.48 98.83 13.06
N ILE A 34 -15.21 99.05 14.34
CA ILE A 34 -15.56 100.30 15.01
C ILE A 34 -14.57 101.33 14.47
N ASP A 35 -15.05 102.31 13.71
CA ASP A 35 -14.28 103.52 13.40
C ASP A 35 -13.73 104.08 14.72
N ASP A 36 -12.41 104.30 14.79
CA ASP A 36 -11.66 104.68 15.99
C ASP A 36 -12.49 105.63 16.89
N PRO A 37 -13.04 105.14 18.01
CA PRO A 37 -13.63 106.02 18.99
C PRO A 37 -12.46 106.74 19.66
N LYS A 38 -12.54 108.07 19.66
CA LYS A 38 -11.64 109.01 20.33
C LYS A 38 -10.94 108.38 21.56
N GLN A 39 -9.62 108.46 21.57
CA GLN A 39 -8.67 108.14 22.66
C GLN A 39 -9.31 107.72 24.00
N ASN A 40 -9.00 106.49 24.43
CA ASN A 40 -9.05 106.01 25.83
C ASN A 40 -10.42 106.00 26.55
N GLN A 41 -11.41 105.27 26.04
CA GLN A 41 -12.63 104.99 26.85
C GLN A 41 -12.65 103.64 27.58
N CYS A 42 -11.66 102.75 27.42
CA CYS A 42 -11.75 101.39 27.99
C CYS A 42 -10.51 100.86 28.75
N ASP A 43 -9.59 101.72 29.19
CA ASP A 43 -8.26 101.27 29.66
C ASP A 43 -8.14 100.88 31.16
N SER A 44 -9.25 100.66 31.86
CA SER A 44 -9.21 99.93 33.14
C SER A 44 -10.51 99.22 33.47
N TYR A 45 -11.65 99.80 33.08
CA TYR A 45 -12.97 99.26 33.39
C TYR A 45 -13.25 97.93 32.67
N CYS A 46 -12.95 97.84 31.36
CA CYS A 46 -13.14 96.59 30.60
C CYS A 46 -12.24 95.46 31.11
N LEU A 47 -11.00 95.77 31.48
CA LEU A 47 -10.10 94.79 32.11
C LEU A 47 -10.60 94.35 33.48
N THR A 48 -11.24 95.23 34.26
CA THR A 48 -11.80 94.90 35.58
C THR A 48 -12.95 93.89 35.48
N GLU A 49 -13.79 94.00 34.44
CA GLU A 49 -14.92 93.08 34.20
C GLU A 49 -14.54 91.81 33.40
N LEU A 50 -13.58 91.92 32.48
CA LEU A 50 -13.12 90.80 31.66
C LEU A 50 -12.10 89.91 32.38
N SER A 51 -11.23 90.46 33.23
CA SER A 51 -10.19 89.71 33.95
C SER A 51 -10.74 88.55 34.80
N PRO A 52 -11.85 88.69 35.55
CA PRO A 52 -12.45 87.57 36.28
C PRO A 52 -12.95 86.45 35.37
N ARG A 53 -13.50 86.79 34.20
CA ARG A 53 -14.00 85.81 33.22
C ARG A 53 -12.84 85.11 32.50
N LEU A 54 -11.83 85.87 32.07
CA LEU A 54 -10.62 85.34 31.44
C LEU A 54 -9.86 84.42 32.40
N ASN A 55 -9.69 84.81 33.67
CA ASN A 55 -9.06 83.97 34.68
C ASN A 55 -9.81 82.66 34.93
N LYS A 56 -11.15 82.66 34.87
CA LYS A 56 -11.94 81.41 34.95
C LYS A 56 -11.69 80.50 33.75
N VAL A 57 -11.63 81.07 32.54
CA VAL A 57 -11.33 80.32 31.30
C VAL A 57 -9.92 79.73 31.36
N VAL A 58 -8.91 80.51 31.75
CA VAL A 58 -7.52 80.04 31.87
C VAL A 58 -7.39 78.94 32.92
N LYS A 59 -8.04 79.09 34.10
CA LYS A 59 -8.05 78.03 35.13
C LYS A 59 -8.75 76.76 34.65
N ALA A 60 -9.85 76.88 33.92
CA ALA A 60 -10.57 75.74 33.35
C ALA A 60 -9.73 75.03 32.27
N GLN A 61 -9.08 75.77 31.39
CA GLN A 61 -8.15 75.22 30.39
C GLN A 61 -6.95 74.53 31.03
N ASN A 62 -6.31 75.15 32.02
CA ASN A 62 -5.18 74.56 32.72
C ASN A 62 -5.58 73.26 33.43
N LYS A 63 -6.75 73.24 34.09
CA LYS A 63 -7.28 72.04 34.73
C LYS A 63 -7.62 70.94 33.71
N GLY A 64 -8.20 71.31 32.57
CA GLY A 64 -8.45 70.40 31.45
C GLY A 64 -7.14 69.78 30.93
N ASN A 65 -6.14 70.61 30.64
CA ASN A 65 -4.83 70.17 30.18
C ASN A 65 -4.11 69.26 31.17
N THR A 66 -4.18 69.54 32.48
CA THR A 66 -3.60 68.66 33.50
C THR A 66 -4.30 67.31 33.56
N ASN A 67 -5.63 67.27 33.43
CA ASN A 67 -6.38 66.02 33.41
C ASN A 67 -6.03 65.17 32.19
N THR A 68 -5.94 65.79 31.01
CA THR A 68 -5.52 65.12 29.76
C THR A 68 -4.10 64.57 29.86
N ARG A 69 -3.16 65.35 30.43
CA ARG A 69 -1.77 64.90 30.66
C ARG A 69 -1.71 63.72 31.63
N ASN A 70 -2.50 63.75 32.71
CA ASN A 70 -2.53 62.66 33.68
C ASN A 70 -3.11 61.37 33.07
N ALA A 71 -4.19 61.48 32.30
CA ALA A 71 -4.75 60.34 31.57
C ALA A 71 -3.76 59.78 30.54
N ALA A 72 -3.05 60.64 29.81
CA ALA A 72 -2.00 60.22 28.87
C ALA A 72 -0.84 59.49 29.57
N ASN A 73 -0.40 59.97 30.73
CA ASN A 73 0.65 59.31 31.52
C ASN A 73 0.19 57.94 32.07
N GLU A 74 -1.08 57.83 32.50
CA GLU A 74 -1.65 56.57 32.96
C GLU A 74 -1.73 55.54 31.82
N ILE A 75 -2.19 55.97 30.63
CA ILE A 75 -2.23 55.13 29.43
C ILE A 75 -0.82 54.68 29.05
N LYS A 76 0.15 55.59 29.05
CA LYS A 76 1.56 55.26 28.75
C LYS A 76 2.11 54.21 29.71
N SER A 77 1.87 54.37 31.01
CA SER A 77 2.30 53.39 32.02
C SER A 77 1.61 52.03 31.87
N LYS A 78 0.34 52.01 31.45
CA LYS A 78 -0.37 50.75 31.15
C LYS A 78 0.19 50.09 29.88
N LEU A 79 0.54 50.88 28.86
CA LEU A 79 1.14 50.39 27.63
C LEU A 79 2.50 49.73 27.89
N GLU A 80 3.39 50.40 28.63
CA GLU A 80 4.70 49.85 29.02
C GLU A 80 4.56 48.55 29.82
N ARG A 81 3.55 48.45 30.71
CA ARG A 81 3.27 47.19 31.44
C ARG A 81 2.74 46.08 30.54
N LEU A 82 1.97 46.42 29.50
CA LEU A 82 1.48 45.43 28.53
C LEU A 82 2.60 44.95 27.63
N GLU A 83 3.49 45.83 27.18
CA GLU A 83 4.68 45.47 26.40
C GLU A 83 5.56 44.46 27.14
N LEU A 84 5.86 44.71 28.42
CA LEU A 84 6.63 43.76 29.25
C LEU A 84 5.96 42.40 29.40
N LYS A 85 4.63 42.37 29.56
CA LYS A 85 3.87 41.11 29.64
C LYS A 85 3.86 40.36 28.32
N ILE A 86 3.79 41.08 27.20
CA ILE A 86 3.86 40.48 25.87
C ILE A 86 5.23 39.83 25.67
N GLU A 87 6.32 40.50 26.03
CA GLU A 87 7.67 39.93 25.98
C GLU A 87 7.83 38.69 26.87
N GLU A 88 7.28 38.71 28.08
CA GLU A 88 7.32 37.55 28.99
C GLU A 88 6.57 36.33 28.40
N VAL A 89 5.38 36.56 27.84
CA VAL A 89 4.59 35.50 27.18
C VAL A 89 5.31 34.99 25.93
N GLN A 90 5.89 35.89 25.13
CA GLN A 90 6.68 35.54 23.95
C GLN A 90 7.97 34.78 24.29
N ALA A 91 8.51 34.91 25.50
CA ALA A 91 9.68 34.13 25.92
C ALA A 91 9.31 32.72 26.41
N LYS A 92 8.18 32.57 27.13
CA LYS A 92 7.76 31.29 27.73
C LYS A 92 7.04 30.37 26.75
N LEU A 93 6.13 30.93 25.94
CA LEU A 93 5.28 30.16 25.04
C LEU A 93 6.08 29.35 23.99
N PRO A 94 7.16 29.87 23.39
CA PRO A 94 7.93 29.09 22.44
C PRO A 94 8.65 27.93 23.11
N LEU A 95 9.26 28.13 24.29
CA LEU A 95 10.10 27.10 24.92
C LEU A 95 9.28 25.88 25.39
N GLU A 96 8.12 26.11 26.00
CA GLU A 96 7.23 25.01 26.42
C GLU A 96 6.66 24.24 25.22
N VAL A 97 6.34 24.96 24.14
CA VAL A 97 5.86 24.33 22.91
C VAL A 97 6.97 23.52 22.24
N TYR A 98 8.18 24.07 22.11
CA TYR A 98 9.33 23.38 21.51
C TYR A 98 9.70 22.11 22.28
N THR A 99 9.80 22.19 23.61
CA THR A 99 10.16 21.02 24.44
C THR A 99 9.12 19.90 24.37
N LYS A 100 7.82 20.26 24.31
CA LYS A 100 6.75 19.28 24.11
C LYS A 100 6.82 18.65 22.72
N LEU A 101 7.09 19.45 21.69
CA LEU A 101 7.23 18.97 20.31
C LEU A 101 8.43 18.03 20.17
N GLU A 102 9.58 18.38 20.77
CA GLU A 102 10.78 17.55 20.79
C GLU A 102 10.53 16.21 21.49
N GLY A 103 9.83 16.21 22.64
CA GLY A 103 9.47 14.97 23.33
C GLY A 103 8.52 14.09 22.50
N GLN A 104 7.55 14.69 21.80
CA GLN A 104 6.69 13.96 20.86
C GLN A 104 7.49 13.39 19.68
N LEU A 105 8.44 14.17 19.15
CA LEU A 105 9.29 13.76 18.02
C LEU A 105 10.19 12.58 18.42
N GLN A 106 10.86 12.64 19.56
CA GLN A 106 11.64 11.52 20.11
C GLN A 106 10.78 10.28 20.36
N GLY A 107 9.55 10.46 20.82
CA GLY A 107 8.59 9.36 21.00
C GLY A 107 8.17 8.70 19.68
N VAL A 108 8.09 9.47 18.59
CA VAL A 108 7.82 8.93 17.25
C VAL A 108 9.07 8.24 16.68
N GLU A 109 10.24 8.85 16.84
CA GLU A 109 11.53 8.33 16.37
C GLU A 109 11.82 6.96 16.99
N THR A 110 11.73 6.84 18.32
CA THR A 110 11.93 5.56 19.02
C THR A 110 10.94 4.48 18.63
N LYS A 111 9.68 4.84 18.33
CA LYS A 111 8.68 3.89 17.81
C LYS A 111 9.04 3.42 16.40
N LEU A 112 9.50 4.34 15.55
CA LEU A 112 9.90 4.02 14.18
C LEU A 112 11.13 3.10 14.17
N GLU A 113 12.15 3.40 14.97
CA GLU A 113 13.34 2.55 15.15
C GLU A 113 12.97 1.16 15.68
N SER A 114 12.05 1.09 16.65
CA SER A 114 11.55 -0.19 17.16
C SER A 114 10.79 -1.00 16.10
N GLN A 115 10.00 -0.35 15.25
CA GLN A 115 9.33 -1.04 14.14
C GLN A 115 10.33 -1.48 13.08
N GLN A 116 11.32 -0.65 12.75
CA GLN A 116 12.35 -0.97 11.78
C GLN A 116 13.13 -2.22 12.20
N THR A 117 13.65 -2.25 13.43
CA THR A 117 14.38 -3.42 13.95
C THR A 117 13.52 -4.68 13.99
N LYS A 118 12.22 -4.56 14.27
CA LYS A 118 11.29 -5.69 14.24
C LYS A 118 11.02 -6.19 12.81
N MET A 119 10.95 -5.29 11.83
CA MET A 119 10.82 -5.68 10.42
C MET A 119 12.09 -6.33 9.90
N GLU A 120 13.26 -5.80 10.24
CA GLU A 120 14.57 -6.38 9.89
C GLU A 120 14.70 -7.80 10.45
N ALA A 121 14.37 -8.01 11.73
CA ALA A 121 14.40 -9.35 12.33
C ALA A 121 13.45 -10.34 11.64
N LYS A 122 12.21 -9.91 11.33
CA LYS A 122 11.25 -10.76 10.60
C LYS A 122 11.74 -11.11 9.19
N LEU A 123 12.39 -10.16 8.52
CA LEU A 123 12.95 -10.36 7.19
C LEU A 123 14.11 -11.36 7.23
N ASP A 124 15.00 -11.25 8.22
CA ASP A 124 16.11 -12.17 8.44
C ASP A 124 15.63 -13.60 8.75
N ASP A 125 14.62 -13.74 9.62
CA ASP A 125 14.00 -15.04 9.93
C ASP A 125 13.38 -15.68 8.68
N SER A 126 12.66 -14.89 7.88
CA SER A 126 12.06 -15.35 6.63
C SER A 126 13.11 -15.75 5.60
N LEU A 127 14.19 -14.96 5.49
CA LEU A 127 15.31 -15.25 4.59
C LEU A 127 16.03 -16.54 4.98
N LEU A 128 16.23 -16.78 6.28
CA LEU A 128 16.81 -18.02 6.80
C LEU A 128 15.90 -19.22 6.51
N ALA A 129 14.59 -19.08 6.68
CA ALA A 129 13.62 -20.12 6.36
C ALA A 129 13.63 -20.46 4.86
N VAL A 130 13.66 -19.46 3.98
CA VAL A 130 13.78 -19.67 2.53
C VAL A 130 15.09 -20.35 2.17
N LYS A 131 16.22 -19.91 2.77
CA LYS A 131 17.53 -20.51 2.53
C LYS A 131 17.56 -21.99 2.92
N THR A 132 17.02 -22.34 4.08
CA THR A 132 16.98 -23.74 4.53
C THR A 132 16.07 -24.61 3.65
N LYS A 133 14.93 -24.09 3.18
CA LYS A 133 14.09 -24.75 2.16
C LYS A 133 14.87 -24.99 0.85
N LEU A 134 15.60 -23.99 0.38
CA LEU A 134 16.39 -24.06 -0.86
C LEU A 134 17.53 -25.09 -0.76
N GLU A 135 18.25 -25.11 0.37
CA GLU A 135 19.28 -26.11 0.65
C GLU A 135 18.68 -27.53 0.69
N GLY A 136 17.49 -27.70 1.25
CA GLY A 136 16.75 -28.97 1.21
C GLY A 136 16.39 -29.40 -0.21
N GLN A 137 15.91 -28.49 -1.05
CA GLN A 137 15.61 -28.76 -2.46
C GLN A 137 16.87 -29.13 -3.26
N GLN A 138 18.01 -28.48 -2.99
CA GLN A 138 19.28 -28.80 -3.64
C GLN A 138 19.70 -30.25 -3.41
N VAL A 139 19.49 -30.79 -2.20
CA VAL A 139 19.77 -32.19 -1.88
C VAL A 139 18.84 -33.15 -2.65
N ILE A 140 17.60 -32.76 -2.91
CA ILE A 140 16.69 -33.57 -3.73
C ILE A 140 17.18 -33.56 -5.18
N LEU A 141 17.61 -32.41 -5.69
CA LEU A 141 18.15 -32.27 -7.04
C LEU A 141 19.36 -33.18 -7.28
N THR A 142 20.32 -33.21 -6.36
CA THR A 142 21.50 -34.09 -6.50
C THR A 142 21.13 -35.57 -6.46
N LYS A 143 20.14 -35.96 -5.64
CA LYS A 143 19.62 -37.33 -5.62
C LYS A 143 18.92 -37.71 -6.92
N LEU A 144 18.20 -36.77 -7.55
CA LEU A 144 17.56 -36.99 -8.84
C LEU A 144 18.59 -37.14 -9.95
N GLU A 145 19.65 -36.34 -9.95
CA GLU A 145 20.78 -36.47 -10.88
C GLU A 145 21.47 -37.84 -10.74
N ASP A 146 21.73 -38.29 -9.50
CA ASP A 146 22.28 -39.63 -9.23
C ASP A 146 21.37 -40.76 -9.73
N PHE A 147 20.06 -40.59 -9.56
CA PHE A 147 19.09 -41.56 -10.05
C PHE A 147 19.02 -41.59 -11.58
N GLN A 148 19.07 -40.41 -12.21
CA GLN A 148 19.15 -40.29 -13.66
C GLN A 148 20.40 -40.98 -14.21
N ALA A 149 21.57 -40.76 -13.61
CA ALA A 149 22.82 -41.43 -14.02
C ALA A 149 22.72 -42.96 -13.93
N LYS A 150 22.08 -43.49 -12.88
CA LYS A 150 21.84 -44.94 -12.73
C LYS A 150 20.88 -45.49 -13.78
N LEU A 151 19.84 -44.73 -14.14
CA LEU A 151 18.90 -45.10 -15.19
C LEU A 151 19.59 -45.13 -16.55
N GLU A 152 20.37 -44.10 -16.88
CA GLU A 152 21.14 -44.04 -18.13
C GLU A 152 22.13 -45.19 -18.25
N ALA A 153 22.85 -45.52 -17.17
CA ALA A 153 23.76 -46.67 -17.14
C ALA A 153 23.02 -48.01 -17.35
N SER A 154 21.85 -48.16 -16.73
CA SER A 154 21.02 -49.37 -16.89
C SER A 154 20.47 -49.48 -18.31
N LEU A 155 20.04 -48.37 -18.90
CA LEU A 155 19.56 -48.31 -20.28
C LEU A 155 20.66 -48.71 -21.27
N LEU A 156 21.87 -48.18 -21.09
CA LEU A 156 23.02 -48.53 -21.92
C LEU A 156 23.37 -50.03 -21.78
N ALA A 157 23.30 -50.59 -20.59
CA ALA A 157 23.53 -52.01 -20.36
C ALA A 157 22.49 -52.89 -21.09
N VAL A 158 21.22 -52.48 -21.12
CA VAL A 158 20.17 -53.17 -21.87
C VAL A 158 20.39 -53.04 -23.37
N GLN A 159 20.70 -51.82 -23.85
CA GLN A 159 20.98 -51.53 -25.26
C GLN A 159 22.12 -52.41 -25.80
N THR A 160 23.25 -52.44 -25.08
CA THR A 160 24.42 -53.26 -25.47
C THR A 160 24.11 -54.76 -25.46
N LYS A 161 23.30 -55.23 -24.50
CA LYS A 161 22.86 -56.63 -24.45
C LYS A 161 21.94 -56.99 -25.61
N LEU A 162 21.02 -56.10 -25.97
CA LEU A 162 20.11 -56.28 -27.10
C LEU A 162 20.88 -56.30 -28.43
N GLU A 163 21.84 -55.38 -28.61
CA GLU A 163 22.72 -55.35 -29.79
C GLU A 163 23.56 -56.62 -29.90
N ALA A 164 24.12 -57.13 -28.80
CA ALA A 164 24.84 -58.39 -28.78
C ALA A 164 23.95 -59.58 -29.18
N GLN A 165 22.71 -59.64 -28.67
CA GLN A 165 21.74 -60.66 -29.08
C GLN A 165 21.36 -60.53 -30.55
N HIS A 166 21.16 -59.30 -31.04
CA HIS A 166 20.83 -59.04 -32.45
C HIS A 166 21.97 -59.51 -33.36
N GLN A 167 23.22 -59.18 -33.02
CA GLN A 167 24.39 -59.61 -33.78
C GLN A 167 24.54 -61.14 -33.77
N ALA A 168 24.26 -61.81 -32.65
CA ALA A 168 24.28 -63.26 -32.58
C ALA A 168 23.25 -63.89 -33.54
N VAL A 169 22.03 -63.34 -33.61
CA VAL A 169 20.99 -63.80 -34.55
C VAL A 169 21.39 -63.53 -35.99
N VAL A 170 21.96 -62.36 -36.29
CA VAL A 170 22.46 -62.04 -37.64
C VAL A 170 23.55 -63.02 -38.07
N ASN A 171 24.51 -63.32 -37.19
CA ASN A 171 25.56 -64.28 -37.47
C ASN A 171 24.99 -65.70 -37.70
N GLN A 172 23.98 -66.11 -36.91
CA GLN A 172 23.27 -67.38 -37.13
C GLN A 172 22.54 -67.41 -38.49
N LEU A 173 21.87 -66.33 -38.88
CA LEU A 173 21.19 -66.23 -40.17
C LEU A 173 22.18 -66.26 -41.34
N GLN A 174 23.34 -65.61 -41.21
CA GLN A 174 24.41 -65.63 -42.20
C GLN A 174 25.01 -67.02 -42.35
N ALA A 175 25.23 -67.74 -41.25
CA ALA A 175 25.70 -69.13 -41.28
C ALA A 175 24.69 -70.03 -42.03
N MET A 176 23.39 -69.93 -41.70
CA MET A 176 22.34 -70.67 -42.42
C MET A 176 22.21 -70.28 -43.91
N SER A 177 22.60 -69.06 -44.28
CA SER A 177 22.63 -68.62 -45.68
C SER A 177 23.83 -69.17 -46.44
N ASN A 178 24.99 -69.29 -45.80
CA ASN A 178 26.20 -69.85 -46.41
C ASN A 178 26.08 -71.37 -46.57
N ASP A 179 25.50 -72.06 -45.58
CA ASP A 179 25.20 -73.49 -45.67
C ASP A 179 24.22 -73.80 -46.83
N LYS A 180 23.30 -72.87 -47.16
CA LYS A 180 22.44 -72.97 -48.35
C LYS A 180 23.14 -72.68 -49.67
N LYS A 181 24.26 -71.95 -49.65
CA LYS A 181 25.06 -71.63 -50.84
C LYS A 181 25.94 -72.82 -51.24
N ASP A 182 26.40 -73.58 -50.26
CA ASP A 182 27.14 -74.86 -50.45
C ASP A 182 26.18 -76.04 -50.74
N ALA A 183 24.92 -75.96 -50.32
CA ALA A 183 23.87 -76.93 -50.70
C ALA A 183 23.27 -76.68 -52.10
N ALA A 184 23.60 -75.57 -52.77
CA ALA A 184 23.15 -75.30 -54.15
C ALA A 184 23.91 -76.11 -55.22
N GLU A 185 24.98 -76.83 -54.84
CA GLU A 185 25.63 -77.84 -55.70
C GLU A 185 25.14 -79.28 -55.44
N GLY A 186 24.06 -79.49 -54.67
CA GLY A 186 23.60 -80.85 -54.37
C GLY A 186 22.11 -80.98 -54.03
N SER A 187 21.30 -81.23 -55.07
CA SER A 187 20.07 -82.06 -55.09
C SER A 187 18.89 -81.74 -54.14
N GLN A 188 17.79 -81.29 -54.78
CA GLN A 188 16.39 -81.73 -54.63
C GLN A 188 16.00 -82.65 -53.43
N LEU A 189 15.07 -82.18 -52.56
CA LEU A 189 13.68 -82.70 -52.37
C LEU A 189 13.07 -82.32 -50.99
N GLN A 190 11.92 -81.64 -51.07
CA GLN A 190 10.69 -81.72 -50.26
C GLN A 190 10.73 -81.78 -48.71
N ALA A 191 10.10 -80.79 -48.06
CA ALA A 191 9.21 -81.04 -46.91
C ALA A 191 8.16 -79.92 -46.72
N LYS A 192 6.94 -80.23 -47.16
CA LYS A 192 5.62 -80.01 -46.54
C LYS A 192 5.42 -78.81 -45.58
N SER A 193 4.56 -77.90 -46.07
CA SER A 193 3.42 -77.24 -45.40
C SER A 193 3.16 -77.60 -43.92
N ASN A 194 3.02 -76.58 -43.07
CA ASN A 194 1.72 -76.24 -42.48
C ASN A 194 1.71 -74.86 -41.82
N LYS A 195 0.81 -74.00 -42.34
CA LYS A 195 0.19 -72.88 -41.62
C LYS A 195 -0.65 -73.45 -40.49
N THR A 196 -0.61 -72.85 -39.30
CA THR A 196 -1.83 -72.73 -38.50
C THR A 196 -1.83 -71.39 -37.78
N ALA A 197 -2.97 -70.72 -37.91
CA ALA A 197 -3.27 -69.41 -37.37
C ALA A 197 -3.59 -69.47 -35.86
N VAL A 198 -3.43 -68.28 -35.27
CA VAL A 198 -4.06 -67.67 -34.07
C VAL A 198 -5.34 -68.36 -33.58
N PRO A 199 -5.66 -68.27 -32.27
CA PRO A 199 -6.62 -67.24 -31.88
C PRO A 199 -6.29 -66.49 -30.58
N GLN A 200 -6.62 -65.20 -30.63
CA GLN A 200 -6.87 -64.30 -29.52
C GLN A 200 -8.12 -64.74 -28.75
N GLN A 201 -8.15 -64.54 -27.44
CA GLN A 201 -9.11 -63.64 -26.75
C GLN A 201 -9.08 -63.88 -25.23
N ALA A 202 -9.10 -62.78 -24.47
CA ALA A 202 -9.78 -62.74 -23.19
C ALA A 202 -10.43 -61.35 -23.01
N PRO A 203 -11.63 -61.27 -22.41
CA PRO A 203 -12.49 -60.12 -22.49
C PRO A 203 -12.21 -59.10 -21.38
N LYS A 204 -12.37 -57.84 -21.77
CA LYS A 204 -12.47 -56.66 -20.92
C LYS A 204 -13.79 -56.74 -20.13
N ALA A 205 -13.72 -56.69 -18.81
CA ALA A 205 -14.88 -56.42 -17.96
C ALA A 205 -14.71 -55.01 -17.37
N GLU A 206 -15.59 -54.10 -17.80
CA GLU A 206 -15.80 -52.80 -17.17
C GLU A 206 -16.55 -53.00 -15.85
N VAL A 207 -16.05 -52.38 -14.78
CA VAL A 207 -16.70 -52.22 -13.48
C VAL A 207 -17.15 -50.74 -13.39
N PRO A 208 -18.32 -50.43 -12.81
CA PRO A 208 -18.95 -49.11 -12.92
C PRO A 208 -18.18 -48.06 -12.12
N ALA A 209 -18.22 -46.84 -12.63
CA ALA A 209 -17.66 -45.64 -12.00
C ALA A 209 -18.22 -45.44 -10.58
N SER A 210 -17.38 -45.74 -9.59
CA SER A 210 -17.44 -45.09 -8.29
C SER A 210 -16.82 -43.70 -8.44
N SER A 211 -17.52 -42.67 -8.01
CA SER A 211 -17.11 -41.27 -8.05
C SER A 211 -15.87 -41.04 -7.19
N THR A 212 -14.70 -41.37 -7.74
CA THR A 212 -13.41 -40.97 -7.21
C THR A 212 -13.22 -39.50 -7.57
N ILE A 213 -13.22 -38.64 -6.55
CA ILE A 213 -12.77 -37.24 -6.67
C ILE A 213 -11.39 -37.30 -7.32
N THR A 214 -11.30 -36.88 -8.59
CA THR A 214 -10.03 -36.83 -9.30
C THR A 214 -9.35 -35.56 -8.85
N ILE A 215 -8.51 -35.66 -7.81
CA ILE A 215 -7.75 -34.52 -7.31
C ILE A 215 -6.76 -34.12 -8.41
N PRO A 216 -6.79 -32.86 -8.89
CA PRO A 216 -5.84 -32.43 -9.90
C PRO A 216 -4.41 -32.49 -9.36
N SER A 217 -3.46 -32.78 -10.25
CA SER A 217 -2.04 -32.91 -9.87
C SER A 217 -1.50 -31.61 -9.26
N GLY A 218 -0.79 -31.72 -8.13
CA GLY A 218 -0.11 -30.58 -7.48
C GLY A 218 -0.90 -29.95 -6.32
N PHE A 219 -2.16 -30.34 -6.11
CA PHE A 219 -2.91 -29.89 -4.93
C PHE A 219 -2.49 -30.67 -3.68
N GLU A 220 -2.24 -29.94 -2.59
CA GLU A 220 -1.90 -30.45 -1.27
C GLU A 220 -3.16 -30.50 -0.38
N LEU A 221 -3.31 -31.56 0.41
CA LEU A 221 -4.34 -31.64 1.44
C LEU A 221 -3.97 -30.72 2.61
N ILE A 222 -4.80 -29.69 2.84
CA ILE A 222 -4.70 -28.79 4.00
C ILE A 222 -6.01 -28.93 4.78
N GLU A 223 -5.91 -29.39 6.02
CA GLU A 223 -7.03 -29.82 6.85
C GLU A 223 -7.87 -30.91 6.15
N THR A 224 -8.96 -30.52 5.51
CA THR A 224 -9.93 -31.42 4.87
C THR A 224 -10.10 -31.17 3.37
N ARG A 225 -9.42 -30.17 2.82
CA ARG A 225 -9.56 -29.73 1.43
C ARG A 225 -8.22 -29.64 0.72
N TYR A 226 -8.29 -29.60 -0.60
CA TYR A 226 -7.12 -29.62 -1.47
C TYR A 226 -6.85 -28.22 -2.01
N PHE A 227 -5.67 -27.69 -1.75
CA PHE A 227 -5.24 -26.36 -2.20
C PHE A 227 -3.88 -26.41 -2.89
N ILE A 228 -3.61 -25.41 -3.73
CA ILE A 228 -2.29 -25.16 -4.28
C ILE A 228 -1.98 -23.67 -4.17
N ILE A 229 -0.80 -23.35 -3.67
CA ILE A 229 -0.27 -21.98 -3.57
C ILE A 229 0.54 -21.73 -4.83
N VAL A 230 0.21 -20.68 -5.59
CA VAL A 230 0.86 -20.37 -6.85
C VAL A 230 1.67 -19.08 -6.72
N ASN A 231 2.97 -19.20 -6.91
CA ASN A 231 3.94 -18.11 -6.80
C ASN A 231 4.14 -17.39 -8.15
N GLU A 232 3.05 -16.96 -8.80
CA GLU A 232 3.04 -16.13 -10.01
C GLU A 232 2.27 -14.83 -9.71
N LEU A 233 2.89 -13.67 -9.89
CA LEU A 233 2.26 -12.35 -9.68
C LEU A 233 1.39 -11.97 -10.87
N VAL A 234 0.07 -11.94 -10.69
CA VAL A 234 -0.91 -11.65 -11.74
C VAL A 234 -2.13 -10.89 -11.21
N ASP A 235 -2.90 -10.29 -12.11
CA ASP A 235 -4.23 -9.76 -11.80
C ASP A 235 -5.22 -10.88 -11.41
N TRP A 236 -6.33 -10.51 -10.75
CA TRP A 236 -7.29 -11.45 -10.20
C TRP A 236 -7.95 -12.35 -11.27
N GLU A 237 -8.29 -11.78 -12.43
CA GLU A 237 -8.95 -12.53 -13.51
C GLU A 237 -8.00 -13.54 -14.14
N THR A 238 -6.73 -13.17 -14.30
CA THR A 238 -5.66 -14.07 -14.72
C THR A 238 -5.48 -15.19 -13.71
N ALA A 239 -5.47 -14.90 -12.41
CA ALA A 239 -5.37 -15.90 -11.35
C ALA A 239 -6.52 -16.92 -11.41
N GLU A 240 -7.77 -16.46 -11.60
CA GLU A 240 -8.95 -17.30 -11.79
C GLU A 240 -8.75 -18.28 -12.94
N ARG A 241 -8.35 -17.77 -14.12
CA ARG A 241 -8.10 -18.60 -15.30
C ARG A 241 -6.98 -19.60 -15.07
N ARG A 242 -5.93 -19.25 -14.31
CA ARG A 242 -4.85 -20.19 -13.96
C ARG A 242 -5.36 -21.33 -13.10
N CYS A 243 -6.14 -21.04 -12.05
CA CYS A 243 -6.76 -22.07 -11.23
C CYS A 243 -7.68 -23.00 -12.04
N ARG A 244 -8.49 -22.44 -12.93
CA ARG A 244 -9.35 -23.20 -13.86
C ARG A 244 -8.55 -24.14 -14.75
N LYS A 245 -7.43 -23.67 -15.30
CA LYS A 245 -6.54 -24.48 -16.15
C LYS A 245 -5.90 -25.64 -15.38
N MET A 246 -5.70 -25.50 -14.08
CA MET A 246 -5.21 -26.56 -13.19
C MET A 246 -6.32 -27.52 -12.71
N GLY A 247 -7.57 -27.35 -13.18
CA GLY A 247 -8.69 -28.20 -12.79
C GLY A 247 -9.33 -27.83 -11.45
N GLY A 248 -9.05 -26.62 -10.94
CA GLY A 248 -9.62 -26.09 -9.71
C GLY A 248 -10.23 -24.69 -9.91
N TYR A 249 -10.33 -23.96 -8.80
CA TYR A 249 -10.92 -22.61 -8.71
C TYR A 249 -10.03 -21.74 -7.85
N LEU A 250 -10.11 -20.42 -7.95
CA LEU A 250 -9.53 -19.58 -6.90
C LEU A 250 -10.17 -19.93 -5.55
N ALA A 251 -9.35 -19.98 -4.50
CA ALA A 251 -9.77 -20.51 -3.22
C ALA A 251 -10.67 -19.54 -2.46
N SER A 252 -11.75 -20.05 -1.87
CA SER A 252 -12.55 -19.34 -0.88
C SER A 252 -12.59 -20.20 0.38
N PHE A 253 -12.11 -19.65 1.49
CA PHE A 253 -11.99 -20.38 2.74
C PHE A 253 -13.36 -20.56 3.41
N ARG A 254 -13.57 -21.72 4.03
CA ARG A 254 -14.83 -22.06 4.71
C ARG A 254 -14.87 -21.60 6.16
N ASN A 255 -13.71 -21.38 6.77
CA ASN A 255 -13.57 -21.05 8.18
C ASN A 255 -12.16 -20.51 8.49
N GLU A 256 -11.95 -20.16 9.76
CA GLU A 256 -10.67 -19.63 10.25
C GLU A 256 -9.58 -20.71 10.33
N GLU A 257 -9.95 -21.97 10.56
CA GLU A 257 -9.02 -23.09 10.64
C GLU A 257 -8.27 -23.29 9.31
N GLU A 258 -8.94 -23.19 8.16
CA GLU A 258 -8.30 -23.27 6.85
C GLU A 258 -7.28 -22.14 6.65
N ILE A 259 -7.61 -20.90 7.06
CA ILE A 259 -6.68 -19.77 7.00
C ILE A 259 -5.48 -20.03 7.90
N ASN A 260 -5.70 -20.50 9.13
CA ASN A 260 -4.62 -20.77 10.08
C ASN A 260 -3.71 -21.91 9.62
N ALA A 261 -4.24 -22.90 8.91
CA ALA A 261 -3.48 -24.02 8.37
C ALA A 261 -2.66 -23.64 7.13
N ILE A 262 -3.18 -22.75 6.27
CA ILE A 262 -2.50 -22.33 5.04
C ILE A 262 -1.50 -21.19 5.29
N THR A 263 -1.78 -20.26 6.20
CA THR A 263 -0.96 -19.05 6.45
C THR A 263 0.53 -19.36 6.70
N PRO A 264 0.92 -20.38 7.50
CA PRO A 264 2.33 -20.74 7.71
C PRO A 264 3.07 -21.24 6.46
N LYS A 265 2.34 -21.60 5.41
CA LYS A 265 2.88 -22.06 4.11
C LYS A 265 3.06 -20.91 3.11
N LEU A 266 2.54 -19.72 3.43
CA LEU A 266 2.60 -18.54 2.57
C LEU A 266 3.93 -17.81 2.77
N ASP A 267 4.67 -17.61 1.68
CA ASP A 267 5.99 -16.96 1.70
C ASP A 267 5.93 -15.50 1.18
N TRP A 268 4.72 -14.91 1.09
CA TRP A 268 4.46 -13.55 0.58
C TRP A 268 3.32 -12.93 1.40
N PRO A 269 3.19 -11.59 1.50
CA PRO A 269 2.11 -11.00 2.28
C PRO A 269 0.72 -11.23 1.69
N ALA A 270 0.55 -11.18 0.36
CA ALA A 270 -0.76 -11.09 -0.30
C ALA A 270 -1.04 -12.23 -1.30
N TYR A 271 -2.24 -12.81 -1.24
CA TYR A 271 -2.70 -13.82 -2.19
C TYR A 271 -4.16 -13.62 -2.62
N TRP A 272 -4.45 -13.64 -3.90
CA TRP A 272 -5.82 -13.61 -4.42
C TRP A 272 -6.64 -14.81 -3.94
N LEU A 273 -7.88 -14.50 -3.58
CA LEU A 273 -8.94 -15.46 -3.24
C LEU A 273 -10.03 -15.44 -4.30
N GLY A 274 -10.82 -16.50 -4.34
CA GLY A 274 -11.94 -16.66 -5.25
C GLY A 274 -13.19 -15.90 -4.81
N ILE A 275 -13.04 -14.78 -4.12
CA ILE A 275 -14.14 -13.98 -3.57
C ILE A 275 -14.12 -12.60 -4.24
N ASN A 276 -15.28 -12.13 -4.67
CA ASN A 276 -15.46 -10.85 -5.36
C ASN A 276 -16.91 -10.36 -5.19
N ASP A 277 -17.15 -9.08 -5.38
CA ASP A 277 -18.47 -8.43 -5.37
C ASP A 277 -18.71 -7.57 -6.62
N ARG A 278 -17.97 -7.84 -7.70
CA ARG A 278 -18.01 -7.17 -9.01
C ARG A 278 -19.41 -6.97 -9.61
N ASP A 279 -20.33 -7.88 -9.31
CA ASP A 279 -21.71 -7.84 -9.83
C ASP A 279 -22.63 -6.96 -8.97
N ASN A 280 -22.34 -6.83 -7.67
CA ASN A 280 -23.16 -6.13 -6.70
C ASN A 280 -22.32 -5.76 -5.46
N GLU A 281 -21.89 -4.51 -5.41
CA GLU A 281 -21.10 -3.92 -4.33
C GLU A 281 -21.58 -4.36 -2.92
N GLY A 282 -20.63 -4.80 -2.10
CA GLY A 282 -20.87 -5.31 -0.75
C GLY A 282 -21.46 -6.72 -0.68
N HIS A 283 -21.71 -7.38 -1.82
CA HIS A 283 -22.21 -8.76 -1.89
C HIS A 283 -21.15 -9.72 -2.41
N PHE A 284 -20.24 -10.09 -1.51
CA PHE A 284 -19.13 -10.98 -1.81
C PHE A 284 -19.57 -12.42 -2.11
N VAL A 285 -19.26 -12.90 -3.31
CA VAL A 285 -19.56 -14.24 -3.81
C VAL A 285 -18.30 -15.04 -4.13
N SER A 286 -18.37 -16.36 -3.93
CA SER A 286 -17.32 -17.29 -4.38
C SER A 286 -17.45 -17.58 -5.88
N VAL A 287 -16.35 -17.51 -6.61
CA VAL A 287 -16.28 -17.92 -8.04
C VAL A 287 -16.42 -19.43 -8.23
N ALA A 288 -16.26 -20.21 -7.16
CA ALA A 288 -16.34 -21.66 -7.23
C ALA A 288 -17.77 -22.16 -7.07
N SER A 289 -18.48 -21.63 -6.08
CA SER A 289 -19.86 -22.02 -5.78
C SER A 289 -20.92 -21.09 -6.38
N HIS A 290 -20.53 -19.88 -6.82
CA HIS A 290 -21.42 -18.80 -7.24
C HIS A 290 -22.44 -18.41 -6.16
N LYS A 291 -22.10 -18.65 -4.89
CA LYS A 291 -22.91 -18.36 -3.70
C LYS A 291 -22.19 -17.32 -2.84
N PRO A 292 -22.89 -16.69 -1.88
CA PRO A 292 -22.23 -15.84 -0.89
C PRO A 292 -21.03 -16.53 -0.27
N ALA A 293 -19.93 -15.78 -0.09
CA ALA A 293 -18.71 -16.33 0.48
C ALA A 293 -19.02 -16.98 1.85
N PRO A 294 -18.62 -18.25 2.08
CA PRO A 294 -19.00 -18.98 3.28
C PRO A 294 -18.35 -18.41 4.55
N PHE A 295 -17.21 -17.73 4.41
CA PHE A 295 -16.51 -17.11 5.50
C PHE A 295 -15.71 -15.89 5.02
N LEU A 296 -15.77 -14.81 5.80
CA LEU A 296 -15.05 -13.57 5.55
C LEU A 296 -14.33 -13.14 6.83
N LYS A 297 -13.01 -12.95 6.75
CA LYS A 297 -12.15 -12.50 7.85
C LYS A 297 -11.51 -11.17 7.52
N TRP A 298 -12.32 -10.12 7.43
CA TRP A 298 -11.86 -8.79 7.07
C TRP A 298 -10.78 -8.25 8.03
N LYS A 299 -9.84 -7.50 7.47
CA LYS A 299 -9.00 -6.59 8.26
C LYS A 299 -9.89 -5.48 8.86
N GLU A 300 -9.50 -4.97 10.02
CA GLU A 300 -10.16 -3.79 10.60
C GLU A 300 -10.12 -2.63 9.59
N GLU A 301 -11.28 -1.98 9.40
CA GLU A 301 -11.56 -0.96 8.38
C GLU A 301 -11.75 -1.50 6.94
N GLN A 302 -11.88 -2.82 6.77
CA GLN A 302 -12.26 -3.47 5.51
C GLN A 302 -13.67 -4.12 5.61
N PRO A 303 -14.39 -4.26 4.49
CA PRO A 303 -14.07 -3.74 3.16
C PRO A 303 -14.14 -2.20 3.13
N SER A 304 -13.16 -1.56 2.49
CA SER A 304 -13.12 -0.11 2.36
C SER A 304 -13.62 0.32 1.00
N ASP A 305 -14.79 0.92 0.92
CA ASP A 305 -15.30 1.47 -0.35
C ASP A 305 -14.68 2.85 -0.63
N LEU A 306 -13.34 2.92 -0.65
CA LEU A 306 -12.64 4.21 -0.78
C LEU A 306 -12.83 4.81 -2.17
N TYR A 307 -13.16 4.00 -3.19
CA TYR A 307 -13.30 4.45 -4.59
C TYR A 307 -14.27 3.66 -5.50
N HIS A 308 -15.09 2.71 -5.01
CA HIS A 308 -15.92 1.80 -5.83
C HIS A 308 -15.13 0.97 -6.88
N GLU A 309 -13.81 0.90 -6.77
CA GLU A 309 -12.91 0.20 -7.71
C GLU A 309 -12.30 -1.07 -7.11
N GLU A 310 -12.47 -1.29 -5.81
CA GLU A 310 -12.04 -2.50 -5.10
C GLU A 310 -13.19 -3.50 -5.13
N ASN A 311 -13.01 -4.61 -5.86
CA ASN A 311 -14.09 -5.60 -6.02
C ASN A 311 -13.59 -7.05 -5.91
N CYS A 312 -12.33 -7.23 -5.51
CA CYS A 312 -11.65 -8.52 -5.51
C CYS A 312 -10.91 -8.72 -4.20
N VAL A 313 -11.07 -9.90 -3.62
CA VAL A 313 -10.54 -10.16 -2.28
C VAL A 313 -9.18 -10.83 -2.36
N ASN A 314 -8.21 -10.28 -1.63
CA ASN A 314 -6.97 -10.99 -1.30
C ASN A 314 -6.90 -11.32 0.19
N LEU A 315 -6.07 -12.32 0.51
CA LEU A 315 -5.60 -12.62 1.85
C LEU A 315 -4.25 -11.93 2.06
N TYR A 316 -4.21 -10.93 2.94
CA TYR A 316 -3.01 -10.23 3.36
C TYR A 316 -2.70 -10.55 4.83
N ASP A 317 -1.55 -11.19 5.11
CA ASP A 317 -1.13 -11.58 6.48
C ASP A 317 -2.26 -12.27 7.29
N GLY A 318 -3.02 -13.18 6.65
CA GLY A 318 -4.09 -13.95 7.29
C GLY A 318 -5.41 -13.18 7.52
N LYS A 319 -5.56 -11.99 6.93
CA LYS A 319 -6.81 -11.20 6.92
C LYS A 319 -7.20 -10.82 5.51
N MET A 320 -8.48 -10.61 5.27
CA MET A 320 -9.01 -10.28 3.95
C MET A 320 -9.06 -8.77 3.74
N TRP A 321 -8.74 -8.36 2.52
CA TRP A 321 -8.84 -6.98 2.05
C TRP A 321 -9.68 -6.96 0.78
N ASP A 322 -10.49 -5.91 0.66
CA ASP A 322 -11.06 -5.56 -0.63
C ASP A 322 -9.98 -4.82 -1.42
N THR A 323 -9.79 -5.16 -2.68
CA THR A 323 -8.67 -4.64 -3.46
C THR A 323 -9.04 -4.53 -4.93
N ASP A 324 -8.50 -3.52 -5.61
CA ASP A 324 -8.59 -3.39 -7.07
C ASP A 324 -8.12 -4.68 -7.75
N CYS A 325 -9.03 -5.30 -8.51
CA CYS A 325 -8.81 -6.55 -9.22
C CYS A 325 -7.60 -6.54 -10.17
N ASN A 326 -7.14 -5.36 -10.60
CA ASN A 326 -6.05 -5.18 -11.55
C ASN A 326 -4.66 -5.20 -10.90
N VAL A 327 -4.55 -5.17 -9.56
CA VAL A 327 -3.24 -5.25 -8.92
C VAL A 327 -2.64 -6.66 -9.07
N SER A 328 -1.31 -6.74 -9.08
CA SER A 328 -0.64 -8.04 -9.14
C SER A 328 -0.49 -8.64 -7.75
N SER A 329 -0.97 -9.87 -7.57
CA SER A 329 -0.80 -10.65 -6.34
C SER A 329 -0.49 -12.11 -6.68
N LEU A 330 0.08 -12.84 -5.72
CA LEU A 330 0.14 -14.30 -5.79
C LEU A 330 -1.27 -14.85 -5.60
N PHE A 331 -1.49 -16.16 -5.71
CA PHE A 331 -2.87 -16.68 -5.58
C PHE A 331 -2.93 -18.10 -5.06
N ILE A 332 -4.08 -18.45 -4.48
CA ILE A 332 -4.35 -19.77 -3.92
C ILE A 332 -5.51 -20.37 -4.69
N CYS A 333 -5.34 -21.59 -5.17
CA CYS A 333 -6.42 -22.35 -5.80
C CYS A 333 -6.92 -23.46 -4.88
N GLN A 334 -8.20 -23.80 -4.99
CA GLN A 334 -8.84 -24.96 -4.36
C GLN A 334 -9.31 -25.96 -5.44
N ALA A 335 -9.33 -27.25 -5.13
CA ALA A 335 -9.75 -28.28 -6.08
C ALA A 335 -11.28 -28.47 -6.14
N ASP A 336 -11.97 -28.20 -5.04
CA ASP A 336 -13.42 -28.35 -4.92
C ASP A 336 -14.18 -27.08 -5.31
N ASN A 337 -15.49 -27.23 -5.54
CA ASN A 337 -16.43 -26.13 -5.77
C ASN A 337 -17.20 -25.73 -4.51
N GLU A 338 -16.62 -25.99 -3.32
CA GLU A 338 -17.24 -25.79 -2.01
C GLU A 338 -18.52 -26.59 -1.73
N THR A 339 -18.84 -27.65 -2.47
CA THR A 339 -19.99 -28.52 -2.14
C THR A 339 -19.86 -29.28 -0.83
#